data_AF-A0ABD6QLG8-F1
#
_entry.id   AF-A0ABD6QLG8-F1
#
_cell.length_a   1.000
_cell.length_b   1.000
_cell.length_c   1.000
_cell.angle_alpha   90.00
_cell.angle_beta   90.00
_cell.angle_gamma   90.00
#
_symmetry.space_group_name_H-M   'P 1'
#
loop_
_entity.id
_entity.type
_entity.pdbx_description
1 polymer ?
#
loop_
_entity_poly.entity_id
_entity_poly.type
_entity_poly.pdbx_seq_one_letter_code
_entity_poly.pdbx_strand_id
1 'polypeptide(L)'
;MAAGDRCRVAEGFVKNPLGKYGINLKDFDALPEVNDGVNAFMESQVVPAWKDNSPVESGEYRDSVKVTQRSTTKGRGKVGATSEHAHIVEFGSEKVPEHAPAEKTAKQFGGYAHDKS
;
A
#
# COMPACT_ATOMS: atom_id res chain seq x y z
N MET A 1 -25.53 35.96 -20.27
CA MET A 1 -24.83 34.67 -20.40
C MET A 1 -23.58 34.76 -19.53
N ALA A 2 -23.65 34.23 -18.31
CA ALA A 2 -22.52 34.21 -17.39
C ALA A 2 -21.86 32.83 -17.48
N ALA A 3 -20.55 32.84 -17.72
CA ALA A 3 -19.71 31.68 -17.93
C ALA A 3 -19.70 30.76 -16.70
N GLY A 4 -19.74 29.45 -16.96
CA GLY A 4 -19.84 28.40 -15.96
C GLY A 4 -18.66 28.38 -14.98
N ASP A 5 -19.02 28.31 -13.70
CA ASP A 5 -18.16 27.94 -12.59
C ASP A 5 -17.63 26.53 -12.80
N ARG A 6 -16.41 26.44 -13.33
CA ARG A 6 -15.62 25.22 -13.27
C ARG A 6 -15.13 25.06 -11.83
N CYS A 7 -15.79 24.15 -11.12
CA CYS A 7 -15.35 23.57 -9.86
C CYS A 7 -13.90 23.09 -10.00
N ARG A 8 -12.94 23.89 -9.52
CA ARG A 8 -11.56 23.44 -9.30
C ARG A 8 -11.55 22.72 -7.97
N VAL A 9 -11.59 21.40 -7.98
CA VAL A 9 -11.17 20.57 -6.85
C VAL A 9 -9.68 20.80 -6.65
N ALA A 10 -9.34 21.75 -5.77
CA ALA A 10 -8.01 21.85 -5.23
C ALA A 10 -7.78 20.60 -4.37
N GLU A 11 -6.93 19.69 -4.84
CA GLU A 11 -6.34 18.62 -4.02
C GLU A 11 -5.56 19.29 -2.88
N GLY A 12 -6.28 19.57 -1.79
CA GLY A 12 -5.74 20.20 -0.61
C GLY A 12 -4.85 19.21 0.12
N PHE A 13 -3.55 19.44 0.09
CA PHE A 13 -2.63 18.91 1.08
C PHE A 13 -3.20 19.28 2.46
N VAL A 14 -3.79 18.32 3.17
CA VAL A 14 -4.48 18.57 4.44
C VAL A 14 -3.43 19.11 5.41
N LYS A 15 -3.42 20.44 5.62
CA LYS A 15 -2.59 21.06 6.64
C LYS A 15 -2.93 20.38 7.96
N ASN A 16 -1.91 19.84 8.62
CA ASN A 16 -2.04 19.16 9.90
C ASN A 16 -2.95 19.98 10.85
N PRO A 17 -4.18 19.51 11.17
CA PRO A 17 -5.12 20.26 11.98
C PRO A 17 -4.68 20.39 13.44
N LEU A 18 -3.72 19.55 13.85
CA LEU A 18 -3.08 19.57 15.17
C LEU A 18 -1.87 20.50 15.23
N GLY A 19 -1.43 21.05 14.08
CA GLY A 19 -0.30 21.97 14.02
C GLY A 19 -0.51 23.23 14.86
N LYS A 20 -1.77 23.66 15.07
CA LYS A 20 -2.13 24.78 15.97
C LYS A 20 -1.78 24.51 17.44
N TYR A 21 -1.55 23.25 17.81
CA TYR A 21 -1.13 22.83 19.15
C TYR A 21 0.36 22.49 19.21
N GLY A 22 1.14 22.77 18.16
CA GLY A 22 2.57 22.44 18.10
C GLY A 22 2.88 20.95 17.87
N ILE A 23 1.86 20.14 17.57
CA ILE A 23 1.99 18.70 17.36
C ILE A 23 2.22 18.42 15.87
N ASN A 24 3.30 17.72 15.50
CA ASN A 24 3.52 17.31 14.11
C ASN A 24 3.04 15.87 13.87
N LEU A 25 2.40 15.62 12.72
CA LEU A 25 1.97 14.26 12.37
C LEU A 25 3.13 13.25 12.31
N LYS A 26 4.32 13.74 11.95
CA LYS A 26 5.56 12.94 11.91
C LYS A 26 5.99 12.42 13.28
N ASP A 27 5.57 13.07 14.36
CA ASP A 27 5.89 12.65 15.72
C ASP A 27 5.07 11.41 16.09
N PHE A 28 3.83 11.30 15.59
CA PHE A 28 3.03 10.08 15.73
C PHE A 28 3.60 8.93 14.90
N ASP A 29 4.05 9.18 13.68
CA ASP A 29 4.66 8.15 12.82
C ASP A 29 5.92 7.53 13.48
N ALA A 30 6.60 8.29 14.34
CA ALA A 30 7.79 7.84 15.06
C ALA A 30 7.48 6.98 16.31
N LEU A 31 6.21 6.89 16.73
CA LEU A 31 5.82 6.13 17.92
C LEU A 31 6.01 4.62 17.70
N PRO A 32 6.58 3.88 18.68
CA PRO A 32 6.71 2.42 18.61
C PRO A 32 5.38 1.72 18.34
N GLU A 33 4.29 2.19 18.94
CA GLU A 33 2.95 1.62 18.80
C GLU A 33 2.40 1.75 17.37
N VAL A 34 2.77 2.81 16.66
CA VAL A 34 2.43 2.97 15.24
C VAL A 34 3.21 1.98 14.38
N ASN A 35 4.49 1.75 14.69
CA ASN A 35 5.27 0.73 14.00
C ASN A 35 4.71 -0.69 14.23
N ASP A 36 4.32 -1.00 15.46
CA ASP A 36 3.72 -2.28 15.82
C ASP A 36 2.35 -2.47 15.16
N GLY A 37 1.51 -1.43 15.17
CA GLY A 37 0.22 -1.44 14.49
C GLY A 37 0.36 -1.66 12.98
N VAL A 38 1.33 -1.00 12.33
CA VAL A 38 1.60 -1.20 10.89
C VAL A 38 2.11 -2.61 10.62
N ASN A 39 2.99 -3.15 11.46
CA ASN A 39 3.45 -4.54 11.33
C ASN A 39 2.30 -5.54 11.47
N ALA A 40 1.46 -5.37 12.49
CA ALA A 40 0.29 -6.22 12.72
C ALA A 40 -0.71 -6.13 11.55
N PHE A 41 -0.95 -4.93 11.02
CA PHE A 41 -1.81 -4.72 9.85
C PHE A 41 -1.27 -5.44 8.61
N MET A 42 0.03 -5.31 8.33
CA MET A 42 0.64 -6.00 7.19
C MET A 42 0.54 -7.52 7.30
N GLU A 43 0.79 -8.08 8.49
CA GLU A 43 0.75 -9.53 8.71
C GLU A 43 -0.67 -10.10 8.73
N SER A 44 -1.61 -9.39 9.34
CA SER A 44 -2.98 -9.91 9.56
C SER A 44 -3.94 -9.62 8.41
N GLN A 45 -3.71 -8.55 7.63
CA GLN A 45 -4.64 -8.14 6.58
C GLN A 45 -3.99 -8.16 5.19
N VAL A 46 -2.83 -7.52 5.03
CA VAL A 46 -2.22 -7.34 3.69
C VAL A 46 -1.68 -8.65 3.13
N VAL A 47 -0.93 -9.42 3.94
CA VAL A 47 -0.37 -10.71 3.50
C VAL A 47 -1.48 -11.71 3.14
N PRO A 48 -2.52 -11.92 3.97
CA PRO A 48 -3.63 -12.81 3.60
C PRO A 48 -4.38 -12.34 2.35
N ALA A 49 -4.71 -11.05 2.23
CA ALA A 49 -5.41 -10.53 1.06
C ALA A 49 -4.60 -10.72 -0.24
N TRP A 50 -3.28 -10.54 -0.19
CA TRP A 50 -2.42 -10.83 -1.35
C TRP A 50 -2.39 -12.32 -1.67
N LYS A 51 -2.32 -13.18 -0.65
CA LYS A 51 -2.39 -14.63 -0.86
C LYS A 51 -3.71 -15.06 -1.50
N ASP A 52 -4.82 -14.46 -1.11
CA ASP A 52 -6.14 -14.73 -1.68
C ASP A 52 -6.27 -14.22 -3.12
N ASN A 53 -5.63 -13.09 -3.44
CA ASN A 53 -5.55 -12.56 -4.79
C ASN A 53 -4.56 -13.29 -5.70
N SER A 54 -3.73 -14.19 -5.15
CA SER A 54 -2.73 -14.95 -5.90
C SER A 54 -3.37 -16.08 -6.70
N PRO A 55 -2.86 -16.40 -7.90
CA PRO A 55 -3.38 -17.51 -8.72
C PRO A 55 -3.38 -18.85 -7.96
N VAL A 56 -4.42 -19.66 -8.16
CA VAL A 56 -4.62 -20.94 -7.44
C VAL A 56 -3.49 -21.95 -7.70
N GLU A 57 -2.89 -21.92 -8.90
CA GLU A 57 -1.80 -22.85 -9.29
C GLU A 57 -0.40 -22.36 -8.89
N SER A 58 -0.25 -21.13 -8.40
CA SER A 58 1.07 -20.55 -8.07
C SER A 58 1.40 -20.69 -6.59
N GLY A 59 1.18 -21.88 -6.02
CA GLY A 59 1.35 -22.17 -4.58
C GLY A 59 2.67 -21.66 -4.00
N GLU A 60 3.79 -21.86 -4.68
CA GLU A 60 5.10 -21.33 -4.25
C GLU A 60 5.17 -19.80 -4.25
N TYR A 61 4.57 -19.14 -5.22
CA TYR A 61 4.47 -17.68 -5.26
C TYR A 61 3.59 -17.16 -4.13
N ARG A 62 2.39 -17.73 -3.96
CA ARG A 62 1.46 -17.38 -2.88
C ARG A 62 2.11 -17.53 -1.51
N ASP A 63 2.78 -18.65 -1.29
CA ASP A 63 3.40 -18.97 0.00
C ASP A 63 4.64 -18.11 0.25
N SER A 64 5.27 -17.58 -0.82
CA SER A 64 6.38 -16.62 -0.73
C SER A 64 5.97 -15.19 -0.34
N VAL A 65 4.68 -14.85 -0.33
CA VAL A 65 4.20 -13.53 0.06
C VAL A 65 4.35 -13.35 1.58
N LYS A 66 5.15 -12.35 1.96
CA LYS A 66 5.44 -12.02 3.37
C LYS A 66 5.82 -10.56 3.54
N VAL A 67 5.88 -10.13 4.80
CA VAL A 67 6.51 -8.85 5.15
C VAL A 67 8.00 -8.94 4.86
N THR A 68 8.48 -8.17 3.90
CA THR A 68 9.90 -8.11 3.51
C THR A 68 10.64 -7.02 4.27
N GLN A 69 9.94 -5.97 4.69
CA GLN A 69 10.48 -4.90 5.52
C GLN A 69 9.48 -4.56 6.62
N ARG A 70 9.85 -4.82 7.87
CA ARG A 70 9.07 -4.38 9.03
C ARG A 70 9.18 -2.87 9.20
N SER A 71 8.13 -2.27 9.73
CA SER A 71 8.17 -0.90 10.22
C SER A 71 9.01 -0.83 11.47
N THR A 72 10.12 -0.10 11.40
CA THR A 72 11.02 0.19 12.52
C THR A 72 11.18 1.68 12.75
N THR A 73 10.81 2.52 11.78
CA THR A 73 10.84 3.98 11.90
C THR A 73 9.82 4.58 10.94
N LYS A 74 8.97 5.48 11.45
CA LYS A 74 7.99 6.26 10.66
C LYS A 74 6.75 5.49 10.18
N GLY A 75 6.37 4.37 10.80
CA GLY A 75 5.11 3.68 10.47
C GLY A 75 5.05 3.16 9.02
N ARG A 76 6.18 2.72 8.46
CA ARG A 76 6.29 2.26 7.06
C ARG A 76 6.91 0.88 7.00
N GLY A 77 6.24 -0.04 6.32
CA GLY A 77 6.74 -1.37 6.01
C GLY A 77 6.49 -1.75 4.56
N LYS A 78 7.01 -2.92 4.16
CA LYS A 78 6.83 -3.48 2.82
C LYS A 78 6.40 -4.94 2.91
N VAL A 79 5.44 -5.29 2.08
CA VAL A 79 5.04 -6.66 1.79
C VAL A 79 5.48 -6.98 0.37
N GLY A 80 5.98 -8.19 0.14
CA GLY A 80 6.39 -8.64 -1.19
C GLY A 80 6.43 -10.15 -1.30
N ALA A 81 6.38 -10.64 -2.53
CA ALA A 81 6.66 -12.02 -2.87
C ALA A 81 8.18 -12.23 -3.04
N THR A 82 8.71 -13.33 -2.50
CA THR A 82 10.15 -13.65 -2.60
C THR A 82 10.48 -14.81 -3.53
N SER A 83 9.50 -15.36 -4.24
CA SER A 83 9.72 -16.41 -5.26
C SER A 83 10.45 -15.84 -6.48
N GLU A 84 11.37 -16.61 -7.09
CA GLU A 84 12.06 -16.21 -8.33
C GLU A 84 11.09 -16.00 -9.50
N HIS A 85 9.96 -16.71 -9.49
CA HIS A 85 8.90 -16.57 -10.50
C HIS A 85 7.90 -15.45 -10.17
N ALA A 86 8.08 -14.73 -9.05
CA ALA A 86 7.26 -13.56 -8.73
C ALA A 86 7.35 -12.51 -9.82
N HIS A 87 8.53 -12.34 -10.43
CA HIS A 87 8.67 -11.48 -11.58
C HIS A 87 7.80 -11.93 -12.75
N ILE A 88 7.60 -13.22 -13.01
CA ILE A 88 6.74 -13.65 -14.13
C ILE A 88 5.26 -13.38 -13.82
N VAL A 89 4.84 -13.65 -12.58
CA VAL A 89 3.46 -13.41 -12.12
C VAL A 89 3.12 -11.92 -12.09
N GLU A 90 4.06 -11.06 -11.70
CA GLU A 90 3.87 -9.61 -11.56
C GLU A 90 4.21 -8.84 -12.86
N PHE A 91 5.23 -9.24 -13.63
CA PHE A 91 5.67 -8.51 -14.84
C PHE A 91 4.71 -8.68 -16.00
N GLY A 92 3.99 -9.81 -16.08
CA GLY A 92 2.85 -9.97 -16.99
C GLY A 92 1.70 -8.99 -16.70
N SER A 93 1.74 -8.34 -15.53
CA SER A 93 0.66 -7.51 -15.01
C SER A 93 0.97 -6.01 -14.90
N GLU A 94 2.20 -5.58 -15.18
CA GLU A 94 2.52 -4.14 -15.38
C GLU A 94 1.69 -3.53 -16.53
N LYS A 95 1.41 -4.32 -17.57
CA LYS A 95 0.56 -3.90 -18.70
C LYS A 95 -0.93 -4.21 -18.51
N VAL A 96 -1.27 -4.99 -17.48
CA VAL A 96 -2.65 -5.37 -17.13
C VAL A 96 -2.81 -5.32 -15.60
N PRO A 97 -2.83 -4.11 -15.01
CA PRO A 97 -2.82 -3.89 -13.56
C PRO A 97 -4.07 -4.40 -12.84
N GLU A 98 -5.11 -4.77 -13.59
CA GLU A 98 -6.32 -5.44 -13.13
C GLU A 98 -6.15 -6.94 -12.90
N HIS A 99 -5.01 -7.52 -13.26
CA HIS A 99 -4.68 -8.93 -13.05
C HIS A 99 -3.47 -9.14 -12.12
N ALA A 100 -2.73 -8.08 -11.79
CA ALA A 100 -1.63 -8.13 -10.83
C ALA A 100 -2.15 -8.40 -9.40
N PRO A 101 -1.72 -9.48 -8.73
CA PRO A 101 -2.12 -9.74 -7.35
C PRO A 101 -1.69 -8.61 -6.40
N ALA A 102 -0.50 -8.03 -6.61
CA ALA A 102 -0.01 -6.91 -5.83
C ALA A 102 -0.89 -5.66 -5.98
N GLU A 103 -1.19 -5.26 -7.22
CA GLU A 103 -1.98 -4.06 -7.51
C GLU A 103 -3.43 -4.19 -7.05
N LYS A 104 -4.04 -5.38 -7.20
CA LYS A 104 -5.38 -5.67 -6.65
C LYS A 104 -5.41 -5.47 -5.14
N THR A 105 -4.41 -6.01 -4.46
CA THR A 105 -4.28 -5.90 -3.00
C THR A 105 -4.07 -4.44 -2.59
N ALA A 106 -3.20 -3.71 -3.29
CA ALA A 106 -2.98 -2.30 -3.03
C ALA A 106 -4.27 -1.48 -3.20
N LYS A 107 -5.02 -1.71 -4.28
CA LYS A 107 -6.32 -1.05 -4.53
C LYS A 107 -7.35 -1.34 -3.43
N GLN A 108 -7.39 -2.56 -2.90
CA GLN A 108 -8.28 -2.93 -1.79
C GLN A 108 -8.03 -2.07 -0.54
N PHE A 109 -6.79 -1.65 -0.30
CA PHE A 109 -6.42 -0.79 0.83
C PHE A 109 -6.27 0.70 0.43
N GLY A 110 -6.72 1.10 -0.76
CA GLY A 110 -6.69 2.49 -1.23
C GLY A 110 -5.33 2.98 -1.71
N GLY A 111 -4.39 2.09 -2.02
CA GLY A 111 -3.05 2.38 -2.52
C GLY A 111 -2.77 1.87 -3.93
N TYR A 112 -1.49 1.91 -4.30
CA TYR A 112 -0.96 1.41 -5.58
C TYR A 112 0.30 0.58 -5.29
N ALA A 113 0.50 -0.52 -6.01
CA ALA A 113 1.68 -1.38 -5.85
C ALA A 113 2.83 -0.93 -6.77
N HIS A 114 2.48 -0.36 -7.92
CA HIS A 114 3.42 0.22 -8.87
C HIS A 114 3.12 1.72 -9.04
N ASP A 115 4.17 2.54 -9.13
CA ASP A 115 4.00 3.97 -9.38
C ASP A 115 3.23 4.17 -10.69
N LYS A 116 2.21 5.04 -10.66
CA LYS A 116 1.66 5.60 -11.90
C LYS A 116 2.76 6.49 -12.49
N SER A 117 3.53 5.95 -13.42
CA SER A 117 4.38 6.77 -14.28
C SER A 117 3.54 7.75 -15.09
#